data_AF-A0A182KF33-F1
#
_entry.id   AF-A0A182KF33-F1
#
_cell.length_a   1.000
_cell.length_b   1.000
_cell.length_c   1.000
_cell.angle_alpha   90.00
_cell.angle_beta   90.00
_cell.angle_gamma   90.00
#
_symmetry.space_group_name_H-M   'P 1'
#
loop_
_entity.id
_entity.type
_entity.pdbx_description
1 polymer ?
#
loop_
_entity_poly.entity_id
_entity_poly.type
_entity_poly.pdbx_seq_one_letter_code
_entity_poly.pdbx_strand_id
1 'polypeptide(L)'
;MSSSSTDYRIWPARKVGTSSSIKDVLRIESINLCFDENGKTFQTGHYEAMTKPRPTKRPRQLIVRRGAPFQVRLLGSRRFDPTVDTMVLVFSIVSFGKENACFGNGTETYVLVSAATASDGTAPAEPAEPPADDWKATLVESQDKGQGKVELTLHITTPSYAPVWRWNIQFHTRLDTTDAKSMTEIKEPMYLLYNPWCKNDAVYMEDEAWRAEYVLDDSTLICKPASKGMRMTSWFLGQYEANVLDCALYIVSEVGNVKALTSGNPVLVTRALTGALNSADGVGVLQGNWTNNYEGGTAPTSWTGSVKILQEFYDTGSKVKYAQCWVFGGVFSSVCRAIGIPSRVITNFESAGDHDASLSIDYFVDDSEKAASGMTSDSIWNYHVWNEAWMRRKDLQNPDYDGWQVIDATPQQLSDGMFKCGPCPVGAIKQGHVHIPYDGEFIYAEVNADVIYWSIGNDQNPPKPLEINTAQ
;
A
#
# COMPACT_ATOMS: atom_id res chain seq x y z
N MET A 1 -12.70 4.48 -36.95
CA MET A 1 -13.15 5.49 -35.97
C MET A 1 -12.06 6.54 -35.88
N SER A 2 -12.42 7.78 -36.15
CA SER A 2 -11.52 8.92 -36.28
C SER A 2 -10.67 9.13 -35.02
N SER A 3 -9.37 9.34 -35.20
CA SER A 3 -8.46 9.86 -34.18
C SER A 3 -8.97 11.24 -33.73
N SER A 4 -9.71 11.28 -32.64
CA SER A 4 -9.91 12.53 -31.92
C SER A 4 -8.56 12.95 -31.36
N SER A 5 -7.93 13.96 -31.95
CA SER A 5 -6.87 14.69 -31.26
C SER A 5 -7.51 15.26 -30.01
N THR A 6 -7.30 14.62 -28.86
CA THR A 6 -7.60 15.25 -27.59
C THR A 6 -6.67 16.46 -27.49
N ASP A 7 -7.20 17.63 -27.85
CA ASP A 7 -6.57 18.92 -27.57
C ASP A 7 -6.59 19.10 -26.05
N TYR A 8 -5.70 18.39 -25.35
CA TYR A 8 -5.51 18.61 -23.93
C TYR A 8 -4.98 20.03 -23.76
N ARG A 9 -5.73 20.87 -23.06
CA ARG A 9 -5.28 22.20 -22.61
C ARG A 9 -4.26 22.07 -21.47
N ILE A 10 -3.21 21.26 -21.66
CA ILE A 10 -2.08 21.13 -20.73
C ILE A 10 -1.17 22.35 -20.76
N TRP A 11 -1.28 23.16 -21.82
CA TRP A 11 -0.35 24.23 -22.08
C TRP A 11 -0.78 25.52 -21.36
N PRO A 12 0.10 26.15 -20.57
CA PRO A 12 -0.14 27.51 -20.12
C PRO A 12 -0.17 28.50 -21.29
N ALA A 13 -0.62 29.72 -21.01
CA ALA A 13 -0.52 30.83 -21.96
C ALA A 13 0.92 30.95 -22.50
N ARG A 14 1.06 31.26 -23.79
CA ARG A 14 2.38 31.47 -24.39
C ARG A 14 3.04 32.69 -23.77
N LYS A 15 4.34 32.59 -23.51
CA LYS A 15 5.17 33.73 -23.09
C LYS A 15 5.19 34.76 -24.22
N VAL A 16 4.85 36.02 -23.91
CA VAL A 16 4.77 37.09 -24.92
C VAL A 16 6.16 37.71 -25.15
N GLY A 17 6.74 37.44 -26.32
CA GLY A 17 7.65 38.33 -27.05
C GLY A 17 9.09 38.53 -26.53
N THR A 18 10.04 37.85 -27.17
CA THR A 18 11.32 38.45 -27.60
C THR A 18 11.70 37.83 -28.96
N SER A 19 12.44 38.59 -29.78
CA SER A 19 13.12 38.07 -30.97
C SER A 19 14.14 37.02 -30.52
N SER A 20 13.73 35.76 -30.46
CA SER A 20 14.63 34.65 -30.15
C SER A 20 15.24 34.08 -31.44
N SER A 21 16.53 33.77 -31.39
CA SER A 21 17.23 33.05 -32.47
C SER A 21 16.87 31.57 -32.52
N ILE A 22 16.17 31.05 -31.51
CA ILE A 22 15.75 29.64 -31.42
C ILE A 22 14.56 29.42 -32.35
N LYS A 23 14.76 28.56 -33.35
CA LYS A 23 13.73 28.21 -34.36
C LYS A 23 13.13 26.83 -34.13
N ASP A 24 13.93 25.91 -33.60
CA ASP A 24 13.54 24.51 -33.40
C ASP A 24 13.04 24.27 -31.97
N VAL A 25 11.95 23.52 -31.85
CA VAL A 25 11.45 23.03 -30.55
C VAL A 25 12.50 22.12 -29.90
N LEU A 26 12.66 22.23 -28.59
CA LEU A 26 13.47 21.30 -27.81
C LEU A 26 12.92 19.88 -27.99
N ARG A 27 13.73 18.95 -28.47
CA ARG A 27 13.36 17.53 -28.56
C ARG A 27 14.08 16.75 -27.49
N ILE A 28 13.37 15.85 -26.80
CA ILE A 28 13.98 14.90 -25.88
C ILE A 28 14.33 13.65 -26.67
N GLU A 29 15.61 13.34 -26.79
CA GLU A 29 16.11 12.23 -27.59
C GLU A 29 16.19 10.93 -26.78
N SER A 30 16.43 11.02 -25.47
CA SER A 30 16.42 9.87 -24.57
C SER A 30 16.17 10.30 -23.13
N ILE A 31 15.71 9.34 -22.32
CA ILE A 31 15.37 9.53 -20.91
C ILE A 31 16.18 8.52 -20.09
N ASN A 32 16.91 9.01 -19.10
CA ASN A 32 17.57 8.21 -18.08
C ASN A 32 16.85 8.40 -16.74
N LEU A 33 16.21 7.33 -16.27
CA LEU A 33 15.44 7.30 -15.02
C LEU A 33 16.29 7.19 -13.76
N CYS A 34 17.63 7.26 -13.87
CA CYS A 34 18.55 7.30 -12.73
C CYS A 34 18.25 6.20 -11.70
N PHE A 35 18.03 4.97 -12.19
CA PHE A 35 17.51 3.87 -11.39
C PHE A 35 18.34 3.58 -10.14
N ASP A 36 19.67 3.72 -10.22
CA ASP A 36 20.56 3.35 -9.13
C ASP A 36 20.57 4.48 -8.07
N GLU A 37 20.56 5.74 -8.50
CA GLU A 37 20.43 6.91 -7.61
C GLU A 37 19.07 6.94 -6.91
N ASN A 38 17.99 6.75 -7.67
CA ASN A 38 16.64 6.70 -7.13
C ASN A 38 16.44 5.46 -6.24
N GLY A 39 16.91 4.28 -6.67
CA GLY A 39 16.79 3.05 -5.90
C GLY A 39 17.47 3.13 -4.52
N LYS A 40 18.63 3.78 -4.44
CA LYS A 40 19.31 4.06 -3.17
C LYS A 40 18.55 5.08 -2.32
N THR A 41 18.08 6.16 -2.95
CA THR A 41 17.37 7.26 -2.25
C THR A 41 16.08 6.78 -1.62
N PHE A 42 15.31 5.95 -2.33
CA PHE A 42 13.99 5.50 -1.89
C PHE A 42 13.99 4.14 -1.19
N GLN A 43 15.16 3.49 -1.03
CA GLN A 43 15.25 2.12 -0.54
C GLN A 43 14.38 1.15 -1.36
N THR A 44 14.44 1.29 -2.69
CA THR A 44 13.67 0.50 -3.67
C THR A 44 14.57 -0.30 -4.61
N GLY A 45 15.89 -0.25 -4.44
CA GLY A 45 16.83 -1.00 -5.28
C GLY A 45 16.71 -2.52 -5.21
N HIS A 46 16.08 -3.07 -4.16
CA HIS A 46 15.92 -4.50 -3.93
C HIS A 46 14.81 -5.15 -4.76
N TYR A 47 13.78 -4.39 -5.16
CA TYR A 47 12.69 -4.91 -5.96
C TYR A 47 13.22 -5.45 -7.29
N GLU A 48 12.79 -6.65 -7.67
CA GLU A 48 13.21 -7.30 -8.92
C GLU A 48 13.07 -6.37 -10.13
N ALA A 49 11.95 -5.63 -10.23
CA ALA A 49 11.66 -4.69 -11.31
C ALA A 49 12.66 -3.52 -11.41
N MET A 50 13.39 -3.19 -10.34
CA MET A 50 14.44 -2.16 -10.33
C MET A 50 15.79 -2.70 -10.79
N THR A 51 15.98 -4.01 -10.81
CA THR A 51 17.24 -4.66 -11.21
C THR A 51 17.24 -4.97 -12.71
N LYS A 52 18.41 -5.08 -13.34
CA LYS A 52 18.53 -5.60 -14.73
C LYS A 52 18.65 -7.12 -14.63
N PRO A 53 17.59 -7.91 -14.84
CA PRO A 53 17.71 -9.32 -14.56
C PRO A 53 18.33 -9.97 -15.81
N ARG A 54 19.36 -10.81 -15.61
CA ARG A 54 19.65 -11.89 -16.57
C ARG A 54 18.92 -13.11 -16.00
N PRO A 55 17.94 -13.75 -16.69
CA PRO A 55 17.59 -13.67 -18.11
C PRO A 55 16.12 -13.23 -18.36
N THR A 56 15.52 -12.40 -17.53
CA THR A 56 14.12 -12.00 -17.75
C THR A 56 14.00 -11.12 -18.99
N LYS A 57 12.95 -11.31 -19.79
CA LYS A 57 12.64 -10.45 -20.94
C LYS A 57 12.02 -9.11 -20.55
N ARG A 58 11.74 -8.86 -19.26
CA ARG A 58 11.06 -7.65 -18.79
C ARG A 58 12.05 -6.49 -18.64
N PRO A 59 11.75 -5.30 -19.19
CA PRO A 59 12.56 -4.09 -18.97
C PRO A 59 12.46 -3.63 -17.50
N ARG A 60 13.49 -2.93 -17.02
CA ARG A 60 13.46 -2.28 -15.69
C ARG A 60 12.30 -1.29 -15.62
N GLN A 61 11.68 -1.19 -14.46
CA GLN A 61 10.65 -0.21 -14.16
C GLN A 61 11.04 0.59 -12.92
N LEU A 62 10.88 1.91 -12.99
CA LEU A 62 11.28 2.78 -11.89
C LEU A 62 10.29 2.61 -10.73
N ILE A 63 10.81 2.45 -9.51
CA ILE A 63 10.03 2.37 -8.27
C ILE A 63 10.52 3.48 -7.34
N VAL A 64 9.63 4.40 -7.00
CA VAL A 64 9.89 5.53 -6.09
C VAL A 64 8.81 5.58 -5.01
N ARG A 65 9.04 6.37 -3.96
CA ARG A 65 8.05 6.60 -2.90
C ARG A 65 7.56 8.04 -2.96
N ARG A 66 6.28 8.25 -2.67
CA ARG A 66 5.63 9.56 -2.76
C ARG A 66 6.18 10.59 -1.75
N GLY A 67 5.92 11.87 -1.97
CA GLY A 67 6.30 12.93 -1.01
C GLY A 67 7.79 13.23 -0.93
N ALA A 68 8.60 12.80 -1.89
CA ALA A 68 10.03 13.12 -1.99
C ALA A 68 10.50 13.17 -3.47
N PRO A 69 11.53 13.97 -3.77
CA PRO A 69 11.99 14.17 -5.14
C PRO A 69 12.74 12.94 -5.69
N PHE A 70 12.43 12.54 -6.92
CA PHE A 70 13.22 11.59 -7.71
C PHE A 70 13.86 12.28 -8.91
N GLN A 71 15.01 11.77 -9.33
CA GLN A 71 15.82 12.36 -10.39
C GLN A 71 15.54 11.73 -11.75
N VAL A 72 15.42 12.55 -12.79
CA VAL A 72 15.37 12.11 -14.19
C VAL A 72 16.34 12.96 -15.01
N ARG A 73 17.15 12.33 -15.87
CA ARG A 73 18.03 13.03 -16.81
C ARG A 73 17.49 12.89 -18.23
N LEU A 74 17.27 14.01 -18.91
CA LEU A 74 16.79 14.07 -20.28
C LEU A 74 17.93 14.47 -21.20
N LEU A 75 18.13 13.76 -22.31
CA LEU A 75 19.04 14.20 -23.36
C LEU A 75 18.26 15.06 -24.35
N GLY A 76 18.42 16.37 -24.26
CA GLY A 76 17.81 17.36 -25.14
C GLY A 76 18.63 17.61 -26.40
N SER A 77 17.95 17.93 -27.50
CA SER A 77 18.54 18.35 -28.78
C SER A 77 19.19 19.75 -28.73
N ARG A 78 18.93 20.51 -27.65
CA ARG A 78 19.53 21.80 -27.32
C ARG A 78 19.28 22.12 -25.83
N ARG A 79 19.81 23.25 -25.36
CA ARG A 79 19.53 23.76 -24.01
C ARG A 79 18.06 24.16 -23.87
N PHE A 80 17.49 23.95 -22.70
CA PHE A 80 16.17 24.49 -22.32
C PHE A 80 16.31 25.96 -21.96
N ASP A 81 15.54 26.83 -22.63
CA ASP A 81 15.51 28.26 -22.38
C ASP A 81 14.14 28.63 -21.75
N PRO A 82 14.08 28.92 -20.44
CA PRO A 82 12.80 29.19 -19.77
C PRO A 82 12.11 30.47 -20.26
N THR A 83 12.76 31.32 -21.07
CA THR A 83 12.11 32.52 -21.64
C THR A 83 11.24 32.21 -22.86
N VAL A 84 11.55 31.14 -23.60
CA VAL A 84 10.84 30.77 -24.84
C VAL A 84 10.34 29.33 -24.86
N ASP A 85 10.86 28.46 -24.02
CA ASP A 85 10.43 27.07 -23.88
C ASP A 85 9.46 26.90 -22.72
N THR A 86 8.46 26.06 -22.95
CA THR A 86 7.56 25.55 -21.93
C THR A 86 7.69 24.04 -21.91
N MET A 87 7.96 23.46 -20.74
CA MET A 87 7.96 22.00 -20.56
C MET A 87 6.90 21.62 -19.52
N VAL A 88 6.03 20.69 -19.88
CA VAL A 88 4.96 20.15 -19.03
C VAL A 88 5.13 18.64 -18.96
N LEU A 89 5.16 18.09 -17.75
CA LEU A 89 5.03 16.64 -17.56
C LEU A 89 3.56 16.29 -17.41
N VAL A 90 3.12 15.23 -18.08
CA VAL A 90 1.80 14.65 -17.89
C VAL A 90 1.97 13.32 -17.19
N PHE A 91 1.38 13.20 -16.00
CA PHE A 91 1.29 11.96 -15.25
C PHE A 91 -0.12 11.42 -15.36
N SER A 92 -0.27 10.14 -15.66
CA SER A 92 -1.56 9.46 -15.63
C SER A 92 -1.41 8.05 -15.08
N ILE A 93 -2.39 7.59 -14.31
CA ILE A 93 -2.37 6.22 -13.82
C ILE A 93 -2.49 5.22 -14.98
N VAL A 94 -1.89 4.04 -14.80
CA VAL A 94 -2.18 2.87 -15.64
C VAL A 94 -3.55 2.32 -15.22
N SER A 95 -4.51 2.28 -16.13
CA SER A 95 -5.84 1.74 -15.85
C SER A 95 -5.80 0.29 -15.34
N PHE A 96 -6.58 0.02 -14.29
CA PHE A 96 -7.00 -1.33 -13.90
C PHE A 96 -8.51 -1.47 -14.16
N GLY A 97 -8.93 -2.62 -14.68
CA GLY A 97 -10.33 -2.89 -15.00
C GLY A 97 -10.96 -1.81 -15.89
N LYS A 98 -12.00 -1.15 -15.36
CA LYS A 98 -12.77 -0.08 -16.04
C LYS A 98 -12.38 1.34 -15.61
N GLU A 99 -11.36 1.50 -14.75
CA GLU A 99 -10.94 2.83 -14.30
C GLU A 99 -10.17 3.56 -15.40
N ASN A 100 -10.51 4.84 -15.61
CA ASN A 100 -9.79 5.72 -16.53
C ASN A 100 -9.15 6.86 -15.74
N ALA A 101 -7.96 7.26 -16.17
CA ALA A 101 -7.29 8.43 -15.64
C ALA A 101 -8.16 9.68 -15.85
N CYS A 102 -8.21 10.54 -14.83
CA CYS A 102 -9.00 11.75 -14.82
C CYS A 102 -8.28 12.83 -14.01
N PHE A 103 -8.20 14.03 -14.58
CA PHE A 103 -7.57 15.16 -13.90
C PHE A 103 -8.31 15.53 -12.60
N GLY A 104 -9.65 15.57 -12.65
CA GLY A 104 -10.48 16.05 -11.55
C GLY A 104 -10.44 15.21 -10.27
N ASN A 105 -9.95 13.97 -10.33
CA ASN A 105 -9.80 13.09 -9.16
C ASN A 105 -8.33 12.81 -8.81
N GLY A 106 -7.37 13.52 -9.42
CA GLY A 106 -5.94 13.38 -9.14
C GLY A 106 -5.29 12.11 -9.70
N THR A 107 -5.93 11.40 -10.63
CA THR A 107 -5.35 10.24 -11.32
C THR A 107 -4.74 10.58 -12.68
N GLU A 108 -4.88 11.84 -13.09
CA GLU A 108 -4.07 12.50 -14.11
C GLU A 108 -3.63 13.87 -13.57
N THR A 109 -2.40 14.30 -13.84
CA THR A 109 -1.93 15.63 -13.44
C THR A 109 -0.93 16.18 -14.45
N TYR A 110 -0.84 17.51 -14.50
CA TYR A 110 0.05 18.24 -15.40
C TYR A 110 0.98 19.10 -14.56
N VAL A 111 2.28 18.88 -14.71
CA VAL A 111 3.31 19.51 -13.87
C VAL A 111 4.18 20.39 -14.75
N LEU A 112 4.11 21.70 -14.55
CA LEU A 112 4.98 22.63 -15.24
C LEU A 112 6.41 22.53 -14.67
N VAL A 113 7.41 22.44 -15.55
CA VAL A 113 8.82 22.48 -15.14
C VAL A 113 9.22 23.91 -14.83
N SER A 114 9.60 24.16 -13.59
CA SER A 114 10.30 25.39 -13.18
C SER A 114 11.79 25.25 -13.44
N ALA A 115 12.46 26.31 -13.88
CA ALA A 115 13.92 26.37 -13.84
C ALA A 115 14.34 26.90 -12.47
N ALA A 116 15.29 26.25 -11.79
CA ALA A 116 15.87 26.84 -10.59
C ALA A 116 16.52 28.17 -10.97
N THR A 117 15.94 29.30 -10.54
CA THR A 117 16.51 30.61 -10.80
C THR A 117 17.81 30.75 -10.03
N ALA A 118 18.89 31.09 -10.73
CA ALA A 118 20.02 31.75 -10.08
C ALA A 118 19.48 33.04 -9.46
N SER A 119 19.85 33.30 -8.21
CA SER A 119 19.36 34.35 -7.33
C SER A 119 19.71 35.78 -7.79
N ASP A 120 19.36 36.16 -9.01
CA ASP A 120 19.52 37.52 -9.51
C ASP A 120 18.11 38.12 -9.67
N GLY A 121 17.79 39.05 -8.76
CA GLY A 121 16.46 39.55 -8.41
C GLY A 121 15.66 40.30 -9.48
N THR A 122 15.50 39.71 -10.66
CA THR A 122 14.67 40.19 -11.77
C THR A 122 13.93 39.03 -12.40
N ALA A 123 12.92 38.49 -11.71
CA ALA A 123 11.98 37.53 -12.28
C ALA A 123 10.60 38.19 -12.47
N PRO A 124 9.94 38.04 -13.64
CA PRO A 124 8.52 38.37 -13.80
C PRO A 124 7.67 37.50 -12.87
N ALA A 125 6.46 37.96 -12.50
CA ALA A 125 5.53 37.27 -11.60
C ALA A 125 5.39 35.77 -11.97
N GLU A 126 6.09 34.91 -11.22
CA GLU A 126 5.96 33.46 -11.35
C GLU A 126 4.53 33.06 -10.95
N PRO A 127 3.98 31.97 -11.54
CA PRO A 127 2.81 31.34 -10.96
C PRO A 127 3.09 31.05 -9.48
N ALA A 128 2.08 31.24 -8.62
CA ALA A 128 2.21 30.98 -7.19
C ALA A 128 2.92 29.64 -6.96
N GLU A 129 3.96 29.63 -6.11
CA GLU A 129 4.66 28.39 -5.80
C GLU A 129 3.62 27.34 -5.37
N PRO A 130 3.67 26.12 -5.94
CA PRO A 130 2.76 25.07 -5.54
C PRO A 130 2.92 24.81 -4.04
N PRO A 131 1.86 24.35 -3.35
CA PRO A 131 1.95 23.96 -1.95
C PRO A 131 3.14 23.03 -1.69
N ALA A 132 3.71 23.10 -0.49
CA ALA A 132 4.92 22.35 -0.15
C ALA A 132 4.79 20.82 -0.34
N ASP A 133 3.57 20.28 -0.28
CA ASP A 133 3.24 18.87 -0.47
C ASP A 133 2.34 18.66 -1.69
N ASP A 134 2.85 19.04 -2.87
CA ASP A 134 2.15 18.92 -4.16
C ASP A 134 3.10 18.45 -5.28
N TRP A 135 2.56 18.20 -6.46
CA TRP A 135 3.33 17.85 -7.64
C TRP A 135 4.24 19.00 -8.07
N LYS A 136 5.54 18.71 -8.20
CA LYS A 136 6.55 19.69 -8.60
C LYS A 136 7.57 19.06 -9.53
N ALA A 137 8.02 19.80 -10.52
CA ALA A 137 9.17 19.45 -11.33
C ALA A 137 10.09 20.65 -11.50
N THR A 138 11.37 20.47 -11.20
CA THR A 138 12.37 21.53 -11.27
C THR A 138 13.58 21.07 -12.07
N LEU A 139 13.97 21.87 -13.06
CA LEU A 139 15.25 21.73 -13.75
C LEU A 139 16.35 22.25 -12.84
N VAL A 140 17.19 21.34 -12.35
CA VAL A 140 18.25 21.62 -11.37
C VAL A 140 19.64 21.73 -12.00
N GLU A 141 19.84 21.13 -13.18
CA GLU A 141 21.14 21.15 -13.86
C GLU A 141 20.97 21.09 -15.38
N SER A 142 21.91 21.70 -16.11
CA SER A 142 21.98 21.62 -17.57
C SER A 142 23.44 21.54 -18.03
N GLN A 143 23.84 20.37 -18.52
CA GLN A 143 25.23 20.06 -18.89
C GLN A 143 25.36 19.76 -20.38
N ASP A 144 26.29 20.43 -21.08
CA ASP A 144 26.55 20.14 -22.49
C ASP A 144 27.25 18.77 -22.65
N LYS A 145 26.78 17.92 -23.56
CA LYS A 145 27.31 16.57 -23.83
C LYS A 145 28.04 16.45 -25.18
N GLY A 146 28.23 17.58 -25.88
CA GLY A 146 28.84 17.63 -27.21
C GLY A 146 27.83 17.39 -28.34
N GLN A 147 28.24 17.63 -29.59
CA GLN A 147 27.38 17.52 -30.80
C GLN A 147 26.06 18.32 -30.72
N GLY A 148 26.04 19.42 -29.96
CA GLY A 148 24.84 20.23 -29.75
C GLY A 148 23.83 19.65 -28.75
N LYS A 149 24.11 18.50 -28.13
CA LYS A 149 23.23 17.85 -27.15
C LYS A 149 23.47 18.38 -25.74
N VAL A 150 22.40 18.43 -24.95
CA VAL A 150 22.42 18.91 -23.56
C VAL A 150 21.70 17.92 -22.67
N GLU A 151 22.33 17.51 -21.57
CA GLU A 151 21.68 16.76 -20.51
C GLU A 151 20.98 17.72 -19.55
N LEU A 152 19.69 17.50 -19.33
CA LEU A 152 18.83 18.27 -18.44
C LEU A 152 18.47 17.40 -17.24
N THR A 153 18.92 17.76 -16.04
CA THR A 153 18.58 17.02 -14.81
C THR A 153 17.35 17.64 -14.18
N LEU A 154 16.28 16.85 -14.06
CA LEU A 154 15.03 17.22 -13.40
C LEU A 154 14.94 16.53 -12.03
N HIS A 155 14.48 17.27 -11.03
CA HIS A 155 13.93 16.71 -9.79
C HIS A 155 12.40 16.80 -9.85
N ILE A 156 11.74 15.65 -9.71
CA ILE A 156 10.29 15.51 -9.78
C ILE A 156 9.80 15.04 -8.41
N THR A 157 8.84 15.76 -7.81
CA THR A 157 8.22 15.43 -6.53
C THR A 157 6.74 15.18 -6.72
N THR A 158 6.19 14.18 -6.02
CA THR A 158 4.75 13.91 -5.94
C THR A 158 4.25 14.28 -4.53
N PRO A 159 2.96 14.60 -4.35
CA PRO A 159 2.40 14.82 -3.02
C PRO A 159 2.46 13.55 -2.16
N SER A 160 2.59 13.70 -0.85
CA SER A 160 2.62 12.60 0.12
C SER A 160 1.31 11.82 0.23
N TYR A 161 0.24 12.29 -0.42
CA TYR A 161 -1.07 11.63 -0.50
C TYR A 161 -1.37 11.09 -1.90
N ALA A 162 -0.43 11.16 -2.85
CA ALA A 162 -0.62 10.65 -4.20
C ALA A 162 -1.08 9.17 -4.20
N PRO A 163 -1.93 8.77 -5.17
CA PRO A 163 -2.28 7.38 -5.41
C PRO A 163 -1.06 6.46 -5.46
N VAL A 164 -1.09 5.41 -4.65
CA VAL A 164 -0.10 4.33 -4.69
C VAL A 164 -0.49 3.40 -5.82
N TRP A 165 0.24 3.50 -6.93
CA TRP A 165 -0.19 2.97 -8.23
C TRP A 165 0.95 2.93 -9.25
N ARG A 166 0.67 2.43 -10.45
CA ARG A 166 1.55 2.55 -11.63
C ARG A 166 1.22 3.79 -12.43
N TRP A 167 2.22 4.59 -12.79
CA TRP A 167 2.06 5.88 -13.46
C TRP A 167 2.80 5.92 -14.78
N ASN A 168 2.11 6.34 -15.83
CA ASN A 168 2.69 6.76 -17.09
C ASN A 168 3.20 8.20 -16.95
N ILE A 169 4.30 8.52 -17.63
CA ILE A 169 4.90 9.86 -17.62
C ILE A 169 5.23 10.27 -19.05
N GLN A 170 4.71 11.43 -19.45
CA GLN A 170 5.02 12.06 -20.73
C GLN A 170 5.67 13.41 -20.51
N PHE A 171 6.69 13.71 -21.30
CA PHE A 171 7.40 14.99 -21.32
C PHE A 171 6.98 15.74 -22.57
N HIS A 172 6.22 16.81 -22.37
CA HIS A 172 5.76 17.70 -23.43
C HIS A 172 6.59 18.97 -23.42
N THR A 173 7.08 19.38 -24.58
CA THR A 173 7.83 20.62 -24.78
C THR A 173 7.17 21.46 -25.86
N ARG A 174 7.16 22.78 -25.65
CA ARG A 174 6.66 23.76 -26.61
C ARG A 174 7.62 24.91 -26.71
N LEU A 175 7.91 25.32 -27.95
CA LEU A 175 8.55 26.59 -28.24
C LEU A 175 7.47 27.66 -28.41
N ASP A 176 7.37 28.60 -27.47
CA ASP A 176 6.28 29.56 -27.39
C ASP A 176 6.28 30.57 -28.55
N THR A 177 7.44 30.81 -29.19
CA THR A 177 7.57 31.74 -30.33
C THR A 177 6.89 31.22 -31.60
N THR A 178 6.91 29.89 -31.83
CA THR A 178 6.37 29.26 -33.04
C THR A 178 5.17 28.33 -32.78
N ASP A 179 4.85 28.07 -31.51
CA ASP A 179 3.91 27.03 -31.06
C ASP A 179 4.30 25.60 -31.51
N ALA A 180 5.56 25.39 -31.92
CA ALA A 180 6.09 24.07 -32.24
C ALA A 180 6.16 23.21 -30.97
N LYS A 181 5.68 21.98 -31.04
CA LYS A 181 5.55 21.05 -29.91
C LYS A 181 6.32 19.76 -30.16
N SER A 182 6.83 19.14 -29.10
CA SER A 182 7.42 17.80 -29.10
C SER A 182 7.00 17.05 -27.85
N MET A 183 6.81 15.73 -27.98
CA MET A 183 6.42 14.85 -26.89
C MET A 183 7.32 13.62 -26.89
N THR A 184 7.70 13.17 -25.69
CA THR A 184 8.40 11.91 -25.46
C THR A 184 7.86 11.27 -24.19
N GLU A 185 7.69 9.96 -24.17
CA GLU A 185 7.13 9.24 -23.02
C GLU A 185 8.10 8.21 -22.46
N ILE A 186 7.96 7.91 -21.16
CA ILE A 186 8.58 6.73 -20.58
C ILE A 186 7.77 5.52 -21.05
N LYS A 187 8.46 4.55 -21.65
CA LYS A 187 7.83 3.33 -22.19
C LYS A 187 7.18 2.45 -21.12
N GLU A 188 7.88 2.30 -19.99
CA GLU A 188 7.42 1.46 -18.90
C GLU A 188 6.85 2.30 -17.76
N PRO A 189 5.68 1.91 -17.20
CA PRO A 189 5.11 2.61 -16.06
C PRO A 189 6.05 2.62 -14.86
N MET A 190 6.04 3.73 -14.12
CA MET A 190 6.70 3.89 -12.84
C MET A 190 5.78 3.44 -11.70
N TYR A 191 6.30 2.74 -10.69
CA TYR A 191 5.56 2.47 -9.46
C TYR A 191 5.77 3.61 -8.47
N LEU A 192 4.68 4.12 -7.92
CA LEU A 192 4.69 5.08 -6.83
C LEU A 192 4.16 4.40 -5.57
N LEU A 193 5.00 4.29 -4.54
CA LEU A 193 4.70 3.58 -3.29
C LEU A 193 4.47 4.55 -2.12
N TYR A 194 3.94 4.03 -1.00
CA TYR A 194 3.94 4.70 0.29
C TYR A 194 5.37 5.03 0.76
N ASN A 195 5.52 6.11 1.54
CA ASN A 195 6.82 6.60 1.99
C ASN A 195 6.97 6.69 3.51
N PRO A 196 7.45 5.63 4.17
CA PRO A 196 7.78 5.63 5.60
C PRO A 196 8.87 6.62 6.03
N TRP A 197 9.63 7.20 5.08
CA TRP A 197 10.66 8.22 5.34
C TRP A 197 10.14 9.66 5.21
N CYS A 198 8.96 9.87 4.63
CA CYS A 198 8.40 11.21 4.43
C CYS A 198 7.51 11.61 5.60
N LYS A 199 7.88 12.67 6.35
CA LYS A 199 7.13 13.17 7.51
C LYS A 199 5.67 13.51 7.23
N ASN A 200 5.34 13.93 6.01
CA ASN A 200 3.97 14.29 5.62
C ASN A 200 3.11 13.06 5.28
N ASP A 201 3.74 11.94 4.91
CA ASP A 201 3.05 10.70 4.60
C ASP A 201 2.35 10.14 5.85
N ALA A 202 1.15 9.57 5.66
CA ALA A 202 0.40 8.93 6.72
C ALA A 202 1.13 7.72 7.31
N VAL A 203 2.05 7.09 6.58
CA VAL A 203 2.82 5.93 7.07
C VAL A 203 4.22 6.29 7.61
N TYR A 204 4.49 7.57 7.86
CA TYR A 204 5.79 8.00 8.37
C TYR A 204 6.16 7.26 9.67
N MET A 205 7.34 6.65 9.67
CA MET A 205 7.89 5.93 10.82
C MET A 205 9.25 6.53 11.11
N GLU A 206 9.41 7.25 12.22
CA GLU A 206 10.62 8.04 12.52
C GLU A 206 11.86 7.17 12.78
N ASP A 207 11.68 6.06 13.49
CA ASP A 207 12.76 5.17 13.90
C ASP A 207 13.35 4.37 12.72
N GLU A 208 14.68 4.43 12.56
CA GLU A 208 15.38 3.77 11.46
C GLU A 208 15.44 2.25 11.61
N ALA A 209 15.62 1.73 12.82
CA ALA A 209 15.62 0.30 13.07
C ALA A 209 14.23 -0.29 12.81
N TRP A 210 13.17 0.45 13.14
CA TRP A 210 11.80 0.06 12.83
C TRP A 210 11.53 0.08 11.32
N ARG A 211 12.04 1.07 10.58
CA ARG A 211 11.94 1.04 9.10
C ARG A 211 12.71 -0.14 8.51
N ALA A 212 13.88 -0.47 9.05
CA ALA A 212 14.63 -1.65 8.62
C ALA A 212 13.81 -2.93 8.83
N GLU A 213 13.28 -3.15 10.04
CA GLU A 213 12.52 -4.35 10.40
C GLU A 213 11.14 -4.43 9.72
N TYR A 214 10.36 -3.35 9.75
CA TYR A 214 8.92 -3.39 9.39
C TYR A 214 8.63 -3.00 7.95
N VAL A 215 9.65 -2.56 7.19
CA VAL A 215 9.53 -2.20 5.78
C VAL A 215 10.55 -2.96 4.92
N LEU A 216 11.82 -2.99 5.34
CA LEU A 216 12.91 -3.48 4.49
C LEU A 216 13.19 -4.97 4.63
N ASP A 217 13.06 -5.55 5.82
CA ASP A 217 13.29 -6.98 6.01
C ASP A 217 12.26 -7.80 5.24
N ASP A 218 12.73 -8.76 4.46
CA ASP A 218 11.91 -9.64 3.62
C ASP A 218 11.62 -10.99 4.25
N SER A 219 12.00 -11.14 5.52
CA SER A 219 11.76 -12.29 6.34
C SER A 219 11.21 -11.86 7.70
N THR A 220 10.47 -12.74 8.36
CA THR A 220 9.99 -12.50 9.73
C THR A 220 9.95 -13.81 10.49
N LEU A 221 9.88 -13.72 11.82
CA LEU A 221 9.55 -14.83 12.68
C LEU A 221 8.07 -14.75 13.07
N ILE A 222 7.40 -15.90 13.10
CA ILE A 222 6.03 -16.05 13.61
C ILE A 222 6.09 -16.96 14.84
N CYS A 223 5.66 -16.42 15.98
CA CYS A 223 5.58 -17.17 17.22
C CYS A 223 4.37 -18.14 17.17
N LYS A 224 4.58 -19.39 17.55
CA LYS A 224 3.53 -20.43 17.58
C LYS A 224 3.68 -21.28 18.83
N PRO A 225 2.61 -21.91 19.33
CA PRO A 225 2.73 -22.91 20.38
C PRO A 225 3.54 -24.11 19.91
N ALA A 226 4.24 -24.73 20.86
CA ALA A 226 4.97 -25.98 20.71
C ALA A 226 4.64 -26.91 21.88
N SER A 227 5.06 -28.18 21.79
CA SER A 227 4.88 -29.14 22.89
C SER A 227 5.59 -28.72 24.19
N LYS A 228 6.59 -27.85 24.10
CA LYS A 228 7.26 -27.20 25.23
C LYS A 228 7.42 -25.71 24.94
N GLY A 229 6.58 -24.88 25.54
CA GLY A 229 6.63 -23.43 25.40
C GLY A 229 6.29 -22.93 23.98
N MET A 230 7.01 -21.91 23.54
CA MET A 230 6.80 -21.26 22.24
C MET A 230 7.90 -21.63 21.25
N ARG A 231 7.56 -21.68 19.96
CA ARG A 231 8.53 -21.79 18.86
C ARG A 231 8.41 -20.59 17.91
N MET A 232 9.55 -20.10 17.46
CA MET A 232 9.62 -19.14 16.36
C MET A 232 9.78 -19.89 15.05
N THR A 233 8.88 -19.63 14.09
CA THR A 233 8.96 -20.19 12.74
C THR A 233 9.31 -19.09 11.77
N SER A 234 10.34 -19.28 10.95
CA SER A 234 10.67 -18.33 9.90
C SER A 234 9.59 -18.31 8.81
N TRP A 235 9.29 -17.12 8.31
CA TRP A 235 8.39 -16.88 7.21
C TRP A 235 9.06 -15.92 6.22
N PHE A 236 9.22 -16.37 4.98
CA PHE A 236 9.76 -15.53 3.91
C PHE A 236 8.65 -14.65 3.33
N LEU A 237 8.69 -13.35 3.63
CA LEU A 237 7.73 -12.37 3.11
C LEU A 237 7.98 -12.12 1.63
N GLY A 238 9.24 -11.96 1.23
CA GLY A 238 9.69 -11.87 -0.16
C GLY A 238 9.01 -10.76 -0.98
N GLN A 239 8.77 -9.60 -0.38
CA GLN A 239 8.10 -8.46 -1.03
C GLN A 239 8.82 -7.92 -2.28
N TYR A 240 10.09 -8.27 -2.45
CA TYR A 240 10.94 -7.85 -3.57
C TYR A 240 10.96 -8.84 -4.75
N GLU A 241 10.42 -10.04 -4.56
CA GLU A 241 10.43 -11.10 -5.55
C GLU A 241 9.56 -10.76 -6.78
N ALA A 242 9.85 -11.45 -7.88
CA ALA A 242 9.15 -11.26 -9.14
C ALA A 242 7.63 -11.36 -8.97
N ASN A 243 6.90 -10.45 -9.61
CA ASN A 243 5.43 -10.34 -9.60
C ASN A 243 4.78 -10.06 -8.23
N VAL A 244 5.52 -10.01 -7.12
CA VAL A 244 4.90 -9.77 -5.80
C VAL A 244 4.33 -8.36 -5.70
N LEU A 245 5.05 -7.33 -6.15
CA LEU A 245 4.54 -5.95 -6.18
C LEU A 245 3.36 -5.78 -7.16
N ASP A 246 3.42 -6.38 -8.34
CA ASP A 246 2.31 -6.36 -9.30
C ASP A 246 1.06 -7.04 -8.71
N CYS A 247 1.23 -8.20 -8.07
CA CYS A 247 0.17 -8.93 -7.40
C CYS A 247 -0.41 -8.11 -6.22
N ALA A 248 0.44 -7.47 -5.42
CA ALA A 248 -0.01 -6.61 -4.33
C ALA A 248 -0.90 -5.47 -4.83
N LEU A 249 -0.51 -4.78 -5.91
CA LEU A 249 -1.34 -3.74 -6.52
C LEU A 249 -2.62 -4.30 -7.13
N TYR A 250 -2.56 -5.47 -7.77
CA TYR A 250 -3.73 -6.17 -8.31
C TYR A 250 -4.73 -6.56 -7.22
N ILE A 251 -4.26 -7.06 -6.06
CA ILE A 251 -5.10 -7.37 -4.90
C ILE A 251 -5.78 -6.10 -4.41
N VAL A 252 -5.04 -4.99 -4.26
CA VAL A 252 -5.63 -3.71 -3.84
C VAL A 252 -6.70 -3.24 -4.83
N SER A 253 -6.44 -3.29 -6.13
CA SER A 253 -7.32 -2.74 -7.15
C SER A 253 -8.51 -3.62 -7.49
N GLU A 254 -8.29 -4.89 -7.85
CA GLU A 254 -9.31 -5.76 -8.44
C GLU A 254 -10.01 -6.64 -7.41
N VAL A 255 -9.31 -7.04 -6.35
CA VAL A 255 -9.88 -7.91 -5.30
C VAL A 255 -10.49 -7.07 -4.18
N GLY A 256 -9.71 -6.12 -3.67
CA GLY A 256 -10.14 -5.16 -2.64
C GLY A 256 -11.00 -4.01 -3.18
N ASN A 257 -11.11 -3.89 -4.51
CA ASN A 257 -11.91 -2.86 -5.18
C ASN A 257 -11.55 -1.43 -4.71
N VAL A 258 -10.27 -1.19 -4.39
CA VAL A 258 -9.78 0.13 -4.01
C VAL A 258 -9.45 0.90 -5.28
N LYS A 259 -10.24 1.94 -5.54
CA LYS A 259 -10.03 2.85 -6.66
C LYS A 259 -8.70 3.57 -6.55
N ALA A 260 -8.06 3.86 -7.68
CA ALA A 260 -6.79 4.58 -7.69
C ALA A 260 -6.86 5.92 -6.92
N LEU A 261 -7.97 6.68 -7.03
CA LEU A 261 -8.11 7.96 -6.33
C LEU A 261 -8.03 7.83 -4.80
N THR A 262 -8.42 6.68 -4.25
CA THR A 262 -8.42 6.40 -2.81
C THR A 262 -7.23 5.56 -2.37
N SER A 263 -6.43 5.02 -3.29
CA SER A 263 -5.33 4.10 -2.99
C SER A 263 -4.17 4.76 -2.24
N GLY A 264 -4.16 6.10 -2.16
CA GLY A 264 -3.22 6.87 -1.34
C GLY A 264 -3.58 6.92 0.16
N ASN A 265 -4.77 6.44 0.57
CA ASN A 265 -5.17 6.38 1.98
C ASN A 265 -4.88 4.99 2.56
N PRO A 266 -3.92 4.86 3.50
CA PRO A 266 -3.54 3.56 4.03
C PRO A 266 -4.67 2.90 4.82
N VAL A 267 -5.55 3.67 5.47
CA VAL A 267 -6.69 3.16 6.24
C VAL A 267 -7.66 2.41 5.33
N LEU A 268 -8.00 2.99 4.18
CA LEU A 268 -8.91 2.38 3.20
C LEU A 268 -8.25 1.17 2.54
N VAL A 269 -6.96 1.26 2.21
CA VAL A 269 -6.21 0.16 1.61
C VAL A 269 -6.13 -1.03 2.56
N THR A 270 -5.70 -0.84 3.82
CA THR A 270 -5.58 -1.97 4.75
C THR A 270 -6.92 -2.56 5.13
N ARG A 271 -7.98 -1.73 5.28
CA ARG A 271 -9.34 -2.24 5.49
C ARG A 271 -9.79 -3.11 4.32
N ALA A 272 -9.58 -2.69 3.07
CA ALA A 272 -9.93 -3.49 1.91
C ALA A 272 -9.12 -4.80 1.84
N LEU A 273 -7.83 -4.77 2.20
CA LEU A 273 -6.97 -5.95 2.20
C LEU A 273 -7.44 -7.05 3.16
N THR A 274 -8.02 -6.70 4.30
CA THR A 274 -8.53 -7.70 5.27
C THR A 274 -9.58 -8.62 4.66
N GLY A 275 -10.52 -8.05 3.90
CA GLY A 275 -11.51 -8.82 3.14
C GLY A 275 -10.93 -9.44 1.88
N ALA A 276 -10.07 -8.73 1.14
CA ALA A 276 -9.54 -9.21 -0.13
C ALA A 276 -8.65 -10.45 0.00
N LEU A 277 -7.95 -10.61 1.12
CA LEU A 277 -7.03 -11.72 1.30
C LEU A 277 -7.72 -13.03 1.67
N ASN A 278 -8.97 -13.00 2.13
CA ASN A 278 -9.73 -14.21 2.41
C ASN A 278 -10.88 -14.40 1.41
N SER A 279 -11.19 -15.65 1.10
CA SER A 279 -12.23 -15.98 0.12
C SER A 279 -13.58 -16.33 0.75
N ALA A 280 -13.84 -15.95 2.01
CA ALA A 280 -15.05 -16.37 2.73
C ALA A 280 -16.32 -15.80 2.07
N ASP A 281 -16.23 -14.58 1.52
CA ASP A 281 -17.30 -13.93 0.75
C ASP A 281 -17.36 -14.37 -0.73
N GLY A 282 -16.62 -15.42 -1.10
CA GLY A 282 -16.62 -16.02 -2.43
C GLY A 282 -15.48 -15.56 -3.35
N VAL A 283 -14.99 -14.33 -3.20
CA VAL A 283 -13.84 -13.76 -3.94
C VAL A 283 -12.74 -13.40 -2.95
N GLY A 284 -11.50 -13.81 -3.21
CA GLY A 284 -10.34 -13.47 -2.38
C GLY A 284 -9.12 -14.33 -2.66
N VAL A 285 -7.99 -14.00 -2.04
CA VAL A 285 -6.69 -14.64 -2.31
C VAL A 285 -6.60 -16.04 -1.71
N LEU A 286 -6.97 -16.22 -0.45
CA LEU A 286 -6.76 -17.45 0.30
C LEU A 286 -8.07 -18.10 0.74
N GLN A 287 -8.14 -19.42 0.63
CA GLN A 287 -9.21 -20.21 1.24
C GLN A 287 -8.77 -20.78 2.59
N GLY A 288 -9.46 -20.39 3.67
CA GLY A 288 -9.24 -20.93 5.01
C GLY A 288 -9.67 -22.41 5.14
N ASN A 289 -8.91 -23.22 5.89
CA ASN A 289 -9.29 -24.60 6.22
C ASN A 289 -8.65 -25.10 7.55
N TRP A 290 -9.50 -25.48 8.50
CA TRP A 290 -9.13 -26.03 9.81
C TRP A 290 -9.58 -27.48 10.03
N THR A 291 -10.04 -28.17 8.99
CA THR A 291 -10.65 -29.52 9.09
C THR A 291 -9.64 -30.67 9.24
N ASN A 292 -8.33 -30.39 9.16
CA ASN A 292 -7.25 -31.38 9.01
C ASN A 292 -7.32 -32.26 7.75
N ASN A 293 -8.28 -32.02 6.84
CA ASN A 293 -8.30 -32.59 5.50
C ASN A 293 -8.00 -31.49 4.48
N TYR A 294 -6.83 -31.60 3.83
CA TYR A 294 -6.34 -30.62 2.86
C TYR A 294 -6.34 -31.16 1.43
N GLU A 295 -7.20 -32.13 1.13
CA GLU A 295 -7.39 -32.62 -0.23
C GLU A 295 -7.73 -31.46 -1.20
N GLY A 296 -7.08 -31.48 -2.38
CA GLY A 296 -7.26 -30.46 -3.41
C GLY A 296 -6.53 -29.13 -3.16
N GLY A 297 -5.59 -29.08 -2.20
CA GLY A 297 -4.75 -27.92 -1.95
C GLY A 297 -3.48 -28.24 -1.17
N THR A 298 -2.78 -27.19 -0.75
CA THR A 298 -1.59 -27.27 0.10
C THR A 298 -2.00 -27.18 1.56
N ALA A 299 -1.49 -28.10 2.39
CA ALA A 299 -1.67 -28.02 3.84
C ALA A 299 -1.10 -26.70 4.38
N PRO A 300 -1.82 -25.94 5.23
CA PRO A 300 -1.37 -24.65 5.74
C PRO A 300 0.01 -24.66 6.41
N THR A 301 0.40 -25.80 7.00
CA THR A 301 1.69 -26.02 7.66
C THR A 301 2.86 -26.22 6.69
N SER A 302 2.60 -26.48 5.41
CA SER A 302 3.62 -26.66 4.36
C SER A 302 4.11 -25.34 3.77
N TRP A 303 3.39 -24.23 3.99
CA TRP A 303 3.82 -22.92 3.54
C TRP A 303 4.98 -22.40 4.40
N THR A 304 6.00 -21.87 3.73
CA THR A 304 7.19 -21.27 4.35
C THR A 304 7.33 -19.78 4.04
N GLY A 305 6.40 -19.21 3.29
CA GLY A 305 6.47 -17.83 2.82
C GLY A 305 5.33 -17.46 1.88
N SER A 306 5.22 -16.17 1.59
CA SER A 306 4.10 -15.58 0.84
C SER A 306 4.31 -15.63 -0.68
N VAL A 307 5.56 -15.72 -1.15
CA VAL A 307 5.91 -15.54 -2.57
C VAL A 307 5.16 -16.51 -3.48
N LYS A 308 5.20 -17.81 -3.17
CA LYS A 308 4.51 -18.83 -3.98
C LYS A 308 3.00 -18.64 -3.98
N ILE A 309 2.42 -18.25 -2.85
CA ILE A 309 0.98 -17.98 -2.73
C ILE A 309 0.60 -16.81 -3.64
N LEU A 310 1.31 -15.69 -3.54
CA LEU A 310 1.00 -14.49 -4.31
C LEU A 310 1.23 -14.70 -5.81
N GLN A 311 2.28 -15.42 -6.20
CA GLN A 311 2.54 -15.77 -7.60
C GLN A 311 1.48 -16.73 -8.16
N GLU A 312 1.12 -17.78 -7.42
CA GLU A 312 0.05 -18.71 -7.82
C GLU A 312 -1.29 -18.00 -8.00
N PHE A 313 -1.65 -17.12 -7.05
CA PHE A 313 -2.87 -16.31 -7.16
C PHE A 313 -2.84 -15.41 -8.39
N TYR A 314 -1.72 -14.71 -8.62
CA TYR A 314 -1.60 -13.77 -9.74
C TYR A 314 -1.60 -14.47 -11.09
N ASP A 315 -0.96 -15.63 -11.20
CA ASP A 315 -0.88 -16.39 -12.44
C ASP A 315 -2.21 -17.08 -12.79
N THR A 316 -2.96 -17.55 -11.78
CA THR A 316 -4.19 -18.33 -12.00
C THR A 316 -5.48 -17.51 -11.92
N GLY A 317 -5.44 -16.33 -11.29
CA GLY A 317 -6.63 -15.53 -10.96
C GLY A 317 -7.61 -16.25 -10.02
N SER A 318 -7.17 -17.32 -9.35
CA SER A 318 -8.00 -18.20 -8.54
C SER A 318 -7.50 -18.25 -7.10
N LYS A 319 -8.41 -18.42 -6.14
CA LYS A 319 -8.06 -18.54 -4.72
C LYS A 319 -7.10 -19.71 -4.46
N VAL A 320 -6.10 -19.47 -3.63
CA VAL A 320 -5.07 -20.43 -3.24
C VAL A 320 -5.54 -21.21 -2.02
N LYS A 321 -5.40 -22.53 -2.08
CA LYS A 321 -5.81 -23.47 -1.04
C LYS A 321 -4.58 -24.07 -0.36
N TYR A 322 -4.45 -24.13 0.97
CA TYR A 322 -5.30 -23.56 2.01
C TYR A 322 -4.49 -22.68 2.97
N ALA A 323 -5.18 -21.91 3.80
CA ALA A 323 -4.60 -21.04 4.80
C ALA A 323 -5.19 -21.26 6.20
N GLN A 324 -4.41 -20.85 7.19
CA GLN A 324 -4.83 -20.60 8.58
C GLN A 324 -4.25 -19.25 9.02
N CYS A 325 -4.56 -18.78 10.23
CA CYS A 325 -4.27 -17.42 10.70
C CYS A 325 -2.84 -16.93 10.38
N TRP A 326 -1.80 -17.72 10.65
CA TRP A 326 -0.42 -17.32 10.34
C TRP A 326 -0.10 -17.19 8.85
N VAL A 327 -0.80 -17.93 7.99
CA VAL A 327 -0.66 -17.83 6.53
C VAL A 327 -1.28 -16.53 6.05
N PHE A 328 -2.48 -16.20 6.55
CA PHE A 328 -3.10 -14.89 6.31
C PHE A 328 -2.18 -13.76 6.80
N GLY A 329 -1.65 -13.87 8.01
CA GLY A 329 -0.76 -12.87 8.60
C GLY A 329 0.54 -12.67 7.81
N GLY A 330 1.15 -13.76 7.34
CA GLY A 330 2.34 -13.70 6.49
C GLY A 330 2.07 -13.02 5.14
N VAL A 331 0.97 -13.39 4.47
CA VAL A 331 0.59 -12.81 3.17
C VAL A 331 0.20 -11.34 3.30
N PHE A 332 -0.54 -10.97 4.35
CA PHE A 332 -0.91 -9.57 4.62
C PHE A 332 0.33 -8.68 4.81
N SER A 333 1.29 -9.13 5.61
CA SER A 333 2.56 -8.42 5.81
C SER A 333 3.32 -8.24 4.49
N SER A 334 3.39 -9.28 3.65
CA SER A 334 4.04 -9.19 2.33
C SER A 334 3.40 -8.13 1.44
N VAL A 335 2.06 -8.11 1.36
CA VAL A 335 1.33 -7.14 0.53
C VAL A 335 1.56 -5.71 1.05
N CYS A 336 1.44 -5.49 2.36
CA CYS A 336 1.69 -4.17 2.96
C CYS A 336 3.12 -3.68 2.74
N ARG A 337 4.13 -4.51 3.04
CA ARG A 337 5.54 -4.14 2.87
C ARG A 337 5.89 -3.92 1.39
N ALA A 338 5.33 -4.71 0.48
CA ALA A 338 5.52 -4.53 -0.96
C ALA A 338 5.08 -3.12 -1.42
N ILE A 339 3.94 -2.62 -0.95
CA ILE A 339 3.45 -1.28 -1.30
C ILE A 339 3.99 -0.15 -0.41
N GLY A 340 4.77 -0.49 0.63
CA GLY A 340 5.46 0.47 1.49
C GLY A 340 4.72 0.85 2.79
N ILE A 341 3.70 0.11 3.20
CA ILE A 341 3.07 0.27 4.52
C ILE A 341 3.87 -0.57 5.53
N PRO A 342 4.44 0.02 6.60
CA PRO A 342 5.15 -0.76 7.61
C PRO A 342 4.18 -1.72 8.31
N SER A 343 4.57 -2.99 8.44
CA SER A 343 3.69 -4.05 8.96
C SER A 343 4.46 -5.09 9.75
N ARG A 344 3.83 -5.63 10.80
CA ARG A 344 4.36 -6.73 11.63
C ARG A 344 3.28 -7.78 11.92
N VAL A 345 3.73 -8.99 12.22
CA VAL A 345 2.86 -10.13 12.57
C VAL A 345 2.82 -10.26 14.09
N ILE A 346 1.62 -10.41 14.65
CA ILE A 346 1.39 -10.56 16.09
C ILE A 346 0.80 -11.93 16.36
N THR A 347 1.26 -12.58 17.43
CA THR A 347 0.66 -13.81 17.94
C THR A 347 0.04 -13.51 19.29
N ASN A 348 -1.25 -13.82 19.42
CA ASN A 348 -1.97 -13.85 20.68
C ASN A 348 -2.18 -15.30 21.12
N PHE A 349 -1.94 -15.59 22.40
CA PHE A 349 -2.18 -16.91 22.97
C PHE A 349 -3.51 -16.89 23.71
N GLU A 350 -4.22 -18.03 23.72
CA GLU A 350 -5.55 -18.11 24.35
C GLU A 350 -6.53 -17.05 23.81
N SER A 351 -6.46 -16.83 22.49
CA SER A 351 -7.22 -15.78 21.80
C SER A 351 -8.70 -16.10 21.80
N ALA A 352 -9.49 -15.25 22.45
CA ALA A 352 -10.94 -15.32 22.45
C ALA A 352 -11.51 -14.93 21.08
N GLY A 353 -12.70 -15.44 20.76
CA GLY A 353 -13.53 -15.05 19.64
C GLY A 353 -14.95 -14.88 20.14
N ASP A 354 -15.29 -13.64 20.50
CA ASP A 354 -16.63 -13.22 20.89
C ASP A 354 -17.46 -13.00 19.62
N HIS A 355 -18.49 -13.83 19.44
CA HIS A 355 -19.34 -13.81 18.25
C HIS A 355 -20.72 -13.18 18.51
N ASP A 356 -21.01 -12.76 19.74
CA ASP A 356 -22.28 -12.13 20.13
C ASP A 356 -22.13 -10.66 20.57
N ALA A 357 -20.89 -10.15 20.57
CA ALA A 357 -20.51 -8.78 20.93
C ALA A 357 -20.82 -8.43 22.39
N SER A 358 -20.74 -9.40 23.30
CA SER A 358 -20.95 -9.23 24.73
C SER A 358 -19.70 -8.72 25.47
N LEU A 359 -18.51 -8.80 24.84
CA LEU A 359 -17.19 -8.63 25.45
C LEU A 359 -16.87 -9.68 26.54
N SER A 360 -17.65 -10.76 26.56
CA SER A 360 -17.41 -11.98 27.35
C SER A 360 -17.37 -13.20 26.43
N ILE A 361 -16.87 -14.31 26.96
CA ILE A 361 -16.91 -15.61 26.31
C ILE A 361 -17.81 -16.53 27.13
N ASP A 362 -18.94 -16.93 26.57
CA ASP A 362 -20.02 -17.59 27.30
C ASP A 362 -20.09 -19.10 27.02
N TYR A 363 -19.63 -19.91 27.98
CA TYR A 363 -19.73 -21.37 27.95
C TYR A 363 -20.93 -21.88 28.73
N PHE A 364 -21.92 -22.47 28.04
CA PHE A 364 -23.06 -23.10 28.69
C PHE A 364 -22.77 -24.56 28.99
N VAL A 365 -22.70 -24.94 30.27
CA VAL A 365 -22.41 -26.29 30.72
C VAL A 365 -23.67 -27.02 31.21
N ASP A 366 -23.77 -28.29 30.84
CA ASP A 366 -24.80 -29.20 31.35
C ASP A 366 -24.45 -29.75 32.73
N ASP A 367 -25.36 -30.54 33.32
CA ASP A 367 -25.18 -31.16 34.63
C ASP A 367 -23.99 -32.15 34.68
N SER A 368 -23.37 -32.47 33.53
CA SER A 368 -22.16 -33.30 33.41
C SER A 368 -20.88 -32.48 33.18
N GLU A 369 -20.94 -31.16 33.38
CA GLU A 369 -19.85 -30.19 33.17
C GLU A 369 -19.33 -30.16 31.73
N LYS A 370 -20.16 -30.57 30.76
CA LYS A 370 -19.82 -30.50 29.34
C LYS A 370 -20.47 -29.28 28.71
N ALA A 371 -19.69 -28.57 27.90
CA ALA A 371 -20.20 -27.49 27.08
C ALA A 371 -21.27 -28.03 26.11
N ALA A 372 -22.47 -27.45 26.17
CA ALA A 372 -23.56 -27.80 25.29
C ALA A 372 -23.31 -27.19 23.90
N SER A 373 -22.98 -28.07 22.94
CA SER A 373 -22.51 -27.75 21.58
C SER A 373 -23.54 -27.03 20.67
N GLY A 374 -24.64 -26.50 21.21
CA GLY A 374 -25.65 -25.73 20.50
C GLY A 374 -26.05 -24.41 21.17
N MET A 375 -25.49 -24.10 22.35
CA MET A 375 -25.75 -22.85 23.06
C MET A 375 -24.53 -21.92 23.12
N THR A 376 -23.33 -22.44 22.83
CA THR A 376 -22.10 -21.64 22.81
C THR A 376 -21.67 -21.42 21.36
N SER A 377 -21.64 -20.16 20.93
CA SER A 377 -21.06 -19.70 19.67
C SER A 377 -19.59 -19.31 19.80
N ASP A 378 -19.18 -18.87 20.99
CA ASP A 378 -17.84 -18.33 21.23
C ASP A 378 -16.76 -19.41 21.26
N SER A 379 -15.53 -18.98 20.98
CA SER A 379 -14.39 -19.89 20.94
C SER A 379 -13.15 -19.28 21.58
N ILE A 380 -12.30 -20.12 22.17
CA ILE A 380 -10.95 -19.74 22.58
C ILE A 380 -9.98 -20.58 21.75
N TRP A 381 -9.20 -19.89 20.93
CA TRP A 381 -8.16 -20.51 20.11
C TRP A 381 -6.90 -20.65 20.95
N ASN A 382 -6.20 -21.78 20.80
CA ASN A 382 -4.91 -21.99 21.47
C ASN A 382 -3.90 -20.88 21.14
N TYR A 383 -3.96 -20.35 19.91
CA TYR A 383 -3.34 -19.10 19.52
C TYR A 383 -4.01 -18.56 18.26
N HIS A 384 -3.93 -17.26 18.08
CA HIS A 384 -4.34 -16.58 16.86
C HIS A 384 -3.23 -15.64 16.38
N VAL A 385 -3.19 -15.40 15.08
CA VAL A 385 -2.18 -14.56 14.43
C VAL A 385 -2.87 -13.52 13.56
N TRP A 386 -2.58 -12.25 13.83
CA TRP A 386 -3.03 -11.11 13.04
C TRP A 386 -1.84 -10.19 12.69
N ASN A 387 -2.14 -9.03 12.13
CA ASN A 387 -1.15 -8.02 11.75
C ASN A 387 -1.36 -6.72 12.50
N GLU A 388 -0.28 -5.97 12.63
CA GLU A 388 -0.37 -4.54 12.87
C GLU A 388 0.26 -3.79 11.71
N ALA A 389 -0.41 -2.76 11.21
CA ALA A 389 0.15 -1.83 10.24
C ALA A 389 0.31 -0.43 10.84
N TRP A 390 1.43 0.23 10.54
CA TRP A 390 1.75 1.54 11.07
C TRP A 390 1.18 2.65 10.18
N MET A 391 0.32 3.49 10.74
CA MET A 391 -0.21 4.66 10.04
C MET A 391 -0.79 5.69 11.01
N ARG A 392 -0.92 6.93 10.52
CA ARG A 392 -1.74 7.95 11.16
C ARG A 392 -3.22 7.75 10.85
N ARG A 393 -4.07 7.99 11.84
CA ARG A 393 -5.53 7.94 11.77
C ARG A 393 -6.11 9.35 11.64
N LYS A 394 -5.81 9.99 10.50
CA LYS A 394 -6.31 11.34 10.17
C LYS A 394 -7.83 11.42 10.22
N ASP A 395 -8.53 10.32 9.94
CA ASP A 395 -9.98 10.16 10.05
C ASP A 395 -10.51 10.29 11.48
N LEU A 396 -9.73 9.89 12.48
CA LEU A 396 -10.12 9.96 13.89
C LEU A 396 -9.79 11.29 14.55
N GLN A 397 -8.98 12.14 13.91
CA GLN A 397 -8.57 13.47 14.40
C GLN A 397 -7.98 13.46 15.82
N ASN A 398 -7.38 12.34 16.23
CA ASN A 398 -6.74 12.17 17.52
C ASN A 398 -5.37 11.48 17.32
N PRO A 399 -4.25 12.20 17.55
CA PRO A 399 -2.90 11.64 17.42
C PRO A 399 -2.61 10.47 18.36
N ASP A 400 -3.34 10.31 19.47
CA ASP A 400 -3.16 9.16 20.38
C ASP A 400 -3.60 7.83 19.74
N TYR A 401 -4.31 7.90 18.61
CA TYR A 401 -4.73 6.75 17.80
C TYR A 401 -3.84 6.52 16.57
N ASP A 402 -2.80 7.33 16.37
CA ASP A 402 -1.77 7.06 15.37
C ASP A 402 -0.88 5.88 15.80
N GLY A 403 -0.12 5.34 14.84
CA GLY A 403 0.85 4.28 15.08
C GLY A 403 0.31 2.92 14.67
N TRP A 404 0.51 1.90 15.51
CA TRP A 404 0.10 0.53 15.20
C TRP A 404 -1.42 0.36 15.22
N GLN A 405 -1.94 -0.19 14.12
CA GLN A 405 -3.35 -0.52 13.95
C GLN A 405 -3.51 -2.03 13.82
N VAL A 406 -4.33 -2.66 14.66
CA VAL A 406 -4.71 -4.08 14.58
C VAL A 406 -5.52 -4.30 13.31
N ILE A 407 -5.11 -5.31 12.54
CA ILE A 407 -5.70 -5.69 11.26
C ILE A 407 -5.67 -7.20 11.14
N ASP A 408 -6.82 -7.82 10.85
CA ASP A 408 -6.92 -9.27 10.72
C ASP A 408 -7.63 -9.65 9.41
N ALA A 409 -6.94 -10.45 8.60
CA ALA A 409 -7.44 -11.01 7.35
C ALA A 409 -8.04 -12.41 7.53
N THR A 410 -7.97 -12.98 8.73
CA THR A 410 -8.57 -14.27 9.05
C THR A 410 -10.09 -14.11 9.14
N PRO A 411 -10.89 -14.87 8.39
CA PRO A 411 -12.35 -14.69 8.37
C PRO A 411 -13.00 -15.25 9.63
N GLN A 412 -13.10 -14.44 10.68
CA GLN A 412 -13.74 -14.80 11.96
C GLN A 412 -15.09 -14.10 12.16
N GLN A 413 -15.15 -12.80 11.92
CA GLN A 413 -16.33 -11.96 12.17
C GLN A 413 -16.74 -11.17 10.92
N LEU A 414 -18.04 -10.92 10.80
CA LEU A 414 -18.58 -10.03 9.78
C LEU A 414 -18.50 -8.57 10.25
N SER A 415 -17.99 -7.70 9.38
CA SER A 415 -17.99 -6.25 9.53
C SER A 415 -18.49 -5.63 8.22
N ASP A 416 -19.45 -4.72 8.28
CA ASP A 416 -20.19 -4.20 7.11
C ASP A 416 -20.71 -5.29 6.14
N GLY A 417 -21.08 -6.46 6.67
CA GLY A 417 -21.59 -7.59 5.88
C GLY A 417 -20.53 -8.37 5.09
N MET A 418 -19.24 -8.21 5.39
CA MET A 418 -18.12 -8.96 4.80
C MET A 418 -17.18 -9.49 5.89
N PHE A 419 -16.45 -10.56 5.63
CA PHE A 419 -15.42 -11.06 6.55
C PHE A 419 -14.17 -10.18 6.48
N LYS A 420 -14.09 -9.18 7.36
CA LYS A 420 -13.00 -8.20 7.45
C LYS A 420 -12.88 -7.65 8.86
N CYS A 421 -11.67 -7.28 9.29
CA CYS A 421 -11.41 -6.79 10.65
C CYS A 421 -10.28 -5.75 10.69
N GLY A 422 -10.58 -4.56 11.24
CA GLY A 422 -9.66 -3.43 11.37
C GLY A 422 -9.69 -2.46 10.18
N PRO A 423 -8.81 -1.44 10.16
CA PRO A 423 -7.75 -1.15 11.14
C PRO A 423 -8.29 -0.55 12.45
N CYS A 424 -7.89 -1.09 13.60
CA CYS A 424 -8.23 -0.56 14.92
C CYS A 424 -6.99 -0.05 15.66
N PRO A 425 -6.97 1.15 16.27
CA PRO A 425 -5.78 1.64 16.97
C PRO A 425 -5.47 0.76 18.19
N VAL A 426 -4.23 0.24 18.28
CA VAL A 426 -3.76 -0.49 19.47
C VAL A 426 -3.88 0.38 20.73
N GLY A 427 -3.64 1.69 20.57
CA GLY A 427 -3.83 2.68 21.64
C GLY A 427 -5.28 2.77 22.14
N ALA A 428 -6.27 2.61 21.26
CA ALA A 428 -7.69 2.62 21.63
C ALA A 428 -8.09 1.34 22.37
N ILE A 429 -7.66 0.17 21.86
CA ILE A 429 -7.89 -1.13 22.51
C ILE A 429 -7.33 -1.13 23.94
N LYS A 430 -6.10 -0.67 24.11
CA LYS A 430 -5.45 -0.59 25.44
C LYS A 430 -6.22 0.27 26.45
N GLN A 431 -6.95 1.29 26.00
CA GLN A 431 -7.75 2.17 26.86
C GLN A 431 -9.21 1.70 27.00
N GLY A 432 -9.59 0.58 26.38
CA GLY A 432 -10.99 0.12 26.35
C GLY A 432 -11.90 1.01 25.49
N HIS A 433 -11.36 1.82 24.57
CA HIS A 433 -12.13 2.68 23.68
C HIS A 433 -12.66 1.89 22.46
N VAL A 434 -13.44 0.84 22.72
CA VAL A 434 -13.91 -0.14 21.71
C VAL A 434 -14.85 0.46 20.64
N HIS A 435 -15.48 1.59 20.94
CA HIS A 435 -16.32 2.35 20.01
C HIS A 435 -15.54 3.03 18.87
N ILE A 436 -14.21 3.09 18.97
CA ILE A 436 -13.35 3.70 17.96
C ILE A 436 -13.25 2.78 16.74
N PRO A 437 -13.59 3.25 15.53
CA PRO A 437 -13.51 2.41 14.36
C PRO A 437 -12.08 1.95 14.05
N TYR A 438 -11.89 0.71 13.59
CA TYR A 438 -12.91 -0.27 13.22
C TYR A 438 -12.87 -1.48 14.14
N ASP A 439 -14.01 -2.18 14.29
CA ASP A 439 -14.08 -3.53 14.83
C ASP A 439 -13.50 -3.69 16.26
N GLY A 440 -13.50 -2.59 17.04
CA GLY A 440 -12.81 -2.50 18.33
C GLY A 440 -13.38 -3.42 19.40
N GLU A 441 -14.70 -3.69 19.39
CA GLU A 441 -15.35 -4.62 20.33
C GLU A 441 -14.81 -6.03 20.15
N PHE A 442 -14.84 -6.55 18.92
CA PHE A 442 -14.31 -7.87 18.59
C PHE A 442 -12.83 -7.98 18.96
N ILE A 443 -12.00 -7.02 18.51
CA ILE A 443 -10.55 -7.03 18.75
C ILE A 443 -10.23 -6.94 20.25
N TYR A 444 -11.00 -6.18 21.02
CA TYR A 444 -10.82 -6.09 22.47
C TYR A 444 -11.14 -7.42 23.15
N ALA A 445 -12.22 -8.09 22.73
CA ALA A 445 -12.58 -9.39 23.25
C ALA A 445 -11.49 -10.43 22.98
N GLU A 446 -10.81 -10.38 21.83
CA GLU A 446 -9.71 -11.31 21.52
C GLU A 446 -8.58 -11.31 22.56
N VAL A 447 -8.35 -10.18 23.24
CA VAL A 447 -7.23 -9.97 24.18
C VAL A 447 -7.63 -9.74 25.63
N ASN A 448 -8.91 -9.54 25.94
CA ASN A 448 -9.34 -9.10 27.27
C ASN A 448 -10.81 -9.48 27.60
N ALA A 449 -11.41 -10.45 26.91
CA ALA A 449 -12.73 -10.94 27.31
C ALA A 449 -12.65 -11.70 28.65
N ASP A 450 -13.70 -11.58 29.46
CA ASP A 450 -13.88 -12.46 30.61
C ASP A 450 -14.53 -13.78 30.15
N VAL A 451 -14.09 -14.92 30.67
CA VAL A 451 -14.71 -16.21 30.38
C VAL A 451 -15.73 -16.54 31.45
N ILE A 452 -16.99 -16.71 31.06
CA ILE A 452 -18.10 -17.00 31.97
C ILE A 452 -18.65 -18.40 31.69
N TYR A 453 -18.65 -19.25 32.72
CA TYR A 453 -19.30 -20.55 32.67
C TYR A 453 -20.72 -20.43 33.23
N TRP A 454 -21.72 -20.76 32.41
CA TRP A 454 -23.13 -20.68 32.76
C TRP A 454 -23.73 -22.08 32.93
N SER A 455 -24.61 -22.26 33.92
CA SER A 455 -25.50 -23.42 33.91
C SER A 455 -26.58 -23.24 32.84
N ILE A 456 -26.92 -24.29 32.09
CA ILE A 456 -28.03 -24.24 31.11
C ILE A 456 -29.40 -23.94 31.75
N GLY A 457 -29.55 -24.21 33.05
CA GLY A 457 -30.83 -24.07 33.74
C GLY A 457 -31.84 -25.15 33.35
N ASN A 458 -33.06 -25.05 33.87
CA ASN A 458 -34.21 -25.90 33.56
C ASN A 458 -35.53 -25.16 33.84
N ASP A 459 -36.67 -25.83 33.63
CA ASP A 459 -38.02 -25.26 33.81
C ASP A 459 -38.27 -24.62 35.19
N GLN A 460 -37.48 -24.97 36.21
CA GLN A 460 -37.60 -24.46 37.57
C GLN A 460 -36.47 -23.50 37.96
N ASN A 461 -35.32 -23.55 37.28
CA ASN A 461 -34.13 -22.78 37.63
C ASN A 461 -33.57 -22.10 36.37
N PRO A 462 -33.59 -20.76 36.29
CA PRO A 462 -33.00 -20.08 35.14
C PRO A 462 -31.48 -20.28 35.08
N PRO A 463 -30.85 -20.05 33.91
CA PRO A 463 -29.39 -19.98 33.78
C PRO A 463 -28.77 -19.02 34.81
N LYS A 464 -27.65 -19.42 35.39
CA LYS A 464 -26.87 -18.61 36.33
C LYS A 464 -25.37 -18.80 36.09
N PRO A 465 -24.54 -17.80 36.41
CA PRO A 465 -23.09 -17.94 36.31
C PRO A 465 -22.60 -18.92 37.39
N LEU A 466 -21.72 -19.82 36.98
CA LEU A 466 -21.04 -20.81 37.82
C LEU A 466 -19.64 -20.33 38.19
N GLU A 467 -18.91 -19.80 37.19
CA GLU A 467 -17.55 -19.31 37.34
C GLU A 467 -17.32 -18.14 36.38
N ILE A 468 -16.53 -17.16 36.81
CA ILE A 468 -16.06 -16.03 36.00
C ILE A 468 -14.54 -16.00 36.09
N ASN A 469 -13.87 -16.23 34.97
CA ASN A 469 -12.43 -16.14 34.85
C ASN A 469 -12.06 -14.82 34.15
N THR A 470 -11.33 -13.97 34.87
CA THR A 470 -10.90 -12.64 34.41
C THR A 470 -9.39 -12.58 34.11
N ALA A 471 -8.71 -13.73 34.15
CA ALA A 471 -7.27 -13.83 33.99
C ALA A 471 -6.85 -14.28 32.58
N GLN A 472 -7.68 -13.99 31.57
CA GLN A 472 -7.41 -14.30 30.17
C GLN A 472 -6.33 -13.37 29.57
#